data_AF-A0A7X6FRW3-F1
#
_entry.id   AF-A0A7X6FRW3-F1
#
_cell.length_a   1.000
_cell.length_b   1.000
_cell.length_c   1.000
_cell.angle_alpha   90.00
_cell.angle_beta   90.00
_cell.angle_gamma   90.00
#
_symmetry.space_group_name_H-M   'P 1'
#
loop_
_entity.id
_entity.type
_entity.pdbx_description
1 polymer ?
#
loop_
_entity_poly.entity_id
_entity_poly.type
_entity_poly.pdbx_seq_one_letter_code
_entity_poly.pdbx_strand_id
1 'polypeptide(L)'
;MLAGAAYFKQPWRTLGVSVSSQPPEQRHKIEAVLSDLENYLPDRCTDLSVDVDAGQIGSGYGQPTRQAVAAIRLVAETEAILLDPVYTGKAMAGLMDFVQTQKLNMGKRILFWHTGADVLSAYTSDLVRS
;
A
#
# COMPACT_ATOMS: atom_id res chain seq x y z
N MET A 1 8.50 6.95 -4.73
CA MET A 1 8.32 7.62 -3.42
C MET A 1 9.52 7.47 -2.51
N LEU A 2 9.98 6.24 -2.19
CA LEU A 2 11.12 6.01 -1.28
C LEU A 2 12.37 6.82 -1.65
N ALA A 3 12.94 6.58 -2.85
CA ALA A 3 14.12 7.30 -3.32
C ALA A 3 13.90 8.83 -3.34
N GLY A 4 12.77 9.31 -3.85
CA GLY A 4 12.46 10.73 -3.89
C GLY A 4 12.37 11.36 -2.49
N ALA A 5 11.75 10.68 -1.52
CA ALA A 5 11.67 11.16 -0.14
C ALA A 5 13.06 11.28 0.48
N ALA A 6 13.95 10.29 0.29
CA ALA A 6 15.33 10.37 0.75
C ALA A 6 16.12 11.47 0.04
N TYR A 7 16.04 11.52 -1.30
CA TYR A 7 16.74 12.49 -2.12
C TYR A 7 16.40 13.94 -1.74
N PHE A 8 15.12 14.23 -1.57
CA PHE A 8 14.63 15.55 -1.14
C PHE A 8 14.62 15.73 0.39
N LYS A 9 15.22 14.82 1.16
CA LYS A 9 15.33 14.87 2.63
C LYS A 9 13.99 15.13 3.33
N GLN A 10 12.96 14.46 2.86
CA GLN A 10 11.61 14.66 3.37
C GLN A 10 11.44 13.98 4.74
N PRO A 11 10.68 14.57 5.67
CA PRO A 11 10.58 14.10 7.05
C PRO A 11 9.59 12.93 7.23
N TRP A 12 8.91 12.51 6.16
CA TRP A 12 7.94 11.42 6.21
C TRP A 12 8.57 10.08 5.82
N ARG A 13 8.00 9.00 6.36
CA ARG A 13 8.35 7.62 5.97
C ARG A 13 7.31 7.07 4.99
N THR A 14 7.72 6.14 4.13
CA THR A 14 6.82 5.42 3.23
C THR A 14 6.55 4.02 3.76
N LEU A 15 5.29 3.61 3.78
CA LEU A 15 4.87 2.28 4.19
C LEU A 15 4.18 1.60 3.01
N GLY A 16 4.70 0.45 2.59
CA GLY A 16 4.11 -0.38 1.54
C GLY A 16 3.17 -1.43 2.12
N VAL A 17 2.01 -1.62 1.51
CA VAL A 17 1.15 -2.78 1.75
C VAL A 17 1.27 -3.68 0.53
N SER A 18 1.85 -4.86 0.71
CA SER A 18 2.03 -5.85 -0.34
C SER A 18 0.71 -6.55 -0.65
N VAL A 19 0.49 -6.80 -1.94
CA VAL A 19 -0.72 -7.45 -2.46
C VAL A 19 -0.46 -8.89 -2.94
N SER A 20 0.80 -9.32 -2.98
CA SER A 20 1.22 -10.60 -3.56
C SER A 20 2.45 -11.20 -2.89
N SER A 21 3.52 -10.44 -2.72
CA SER A 21 4.81 -10.93 -2.22
C SER A 21 5.01 -10.74 -0.73
N GLN A 22 5.65 -11.71 -0.08
CA GLN A 22 6.01 -11.59 1.34
C GLN A 22 7.10 -10.53 1.55
N PRO A 23 7.25 -9.94 2.76
CA PRO A 23 8.14 -8.80 2.99
C PRO A 23 9.61 -9.02 2.56
N PRO A 24 10.25 -10.19 2.80
CA PRO A 24 11.62 -10.41 2.32
C PRO A 24 11.75 -10.36 0.80
N GLU A 25 10.82 -10.99 0.09
CA GLU A 25 10.79 -11.01 -1.38
C GLU A 25 10.49 -9.61 -1.94
N GLN A 26 9.50 -8.93 -1.36
CA GLN A 26 9.12 -7.58 -1.78
C GLN A 26 10.24 -6.57 -1.52
N ARG A 27 10.94 -6.69 -0.39
CA ARG A 27 12.11 -5.86 -0.08
C ARG A 27 13.21 -6.08 -1.12
N HIS A 28 13.51 -7.33 -1.47
CA HIS A 28 14.52 -7.63 -2.48
C HIS A 28 14.18 -7.00 -3.85
N LYS A 29 12.91 -7.06 -4.27
CA LYS A 29 12.44 -6.38 -5.50
C LYS A 29 12.62 -4.87 -5.44
N ILE A 30 12.30 -4.26 -4.29
CA ILE A 30 12.46 -2.81 -4.10
C ILE A 30 13.93 -2.43 -4.13
N GLU A 31 14.80 -3.18 -3.46
CA GLU A 31 16.26 -2.96 -3.44
C GLU A 31 16.88 -3.06 -4.84
N ALA A 32 16.45 -4.03 -5.65
CA ALA A 32 16.89 -4.14 -7.04
C ALA A 32 16.54 -2.88 -7.85
N VAL A 33 15.29 -2.40 -7.76
CA VAL A 33 14.87 -1.16 -8.44
C VAL A 33 15.62 0.06 -7.92
N LEU A 34 15.90 0.13 -6.62
CA LEU A 34 16.67 1.22 -6.02
C LEU A 34 18.12 1.21 -6.52
N SER A 35 18.74 0.03 -6.62
CA SER A 35 20.09 -0.13 -7.16
C SER A 35 20.17 0.33 -8.62
N ASP A 36 19.17 0.01 -9.44
CA ASP A 36 19.13 0.46 -10.83
C ASP A 36 19.00 1.98 -10.94
N LEU A 37 18.27 2.61 -10.02
CA LEU A 37 18.05 4.05 -9.98
C LEU A 37 19.34 4.84 -9.67
N GLU A 38 20.30 4.23 -8.97
CA GLU A 38 21.62 4.85 -8.70
C GLU A 38 22.37 5.19 -10.01
N ASN A 39 22.10 4.49 -11.11
CA ASN A 39 22.70 4.82 -12.42
C ASN A 39 22.18 6.13 -13.01
N TYR A 40 21.05 6.64 -12.52
CA TYR A 40 20.36 7.81 -13.07
C TYR A 40 20.35 9.00 -12.10
N LEU A 41 20.68 8.79 -10.82
CA LEU A 41 20.72 9.83 -9.79
C LEU A 41 22.16 10.03 -9.31
N PRO A 42 22.73 11.25 -9.47
CA PRO A 42 24.14 11.51 -9.22
C PRO A 42 24.55 11.38 -7.74
N ASP A 43 23.57 11.53 -6.83
CA ASP A 43 23.78 11.37 -5.40
C ASP A 43 23.06 10.11 -4.90
N ARG A 44 23.83 9.25 -4.23
CA ARG A 44 23.28 8.04 -3.62
C ARG A 44 22.31 8.43 -2.51
N CYS A 45 21.09 7.92 -2.57
CA CYS A 45 20.16 8.00 -1.45
C CYS A 45 20.62 7.03 -0.35
N THR A 46 21.35 7.53 0.65
CA THR A 46 21.65 6.76 1.86
C THR A 46 20.42 6.70 2.77
N ASP A 47 20.38 5.72 3.68
CA ASP A 47 19.36 5.58 4.73
C ASP A 47 17.91 5.36 4.25
N LEU A 48 17.74 4.64 3.13
CA LEU A 48 16.42 4.19 2.68
C LEU A 48 15.89 3.05 3.58
N SER A 49 14.85 3.34 4.36
CA SER A 49 14.08 2.31 5.07
C SER A 49 12.97 1.75 4.19
N VAL A 50 12.97 0.43 3.99
CA VAL A 50 11.91 -0.28 3.25
C VAL A 50 10.98 -0.98 4.24
N ASP A 51 9.86 -0.31 4.53
CA ASP A 51 8.78 -0.82 5.36
C ASP A 51 7.69 -1.45 4.48
N VAL A 52 7.49 -2.76 4.59
CA VAL A 52 6.48 -3.52 3.84
C VAL A 52 5.68 -4.39 4.80
N ASP A 53 4.37 -4.24 4.75
CA ASP A 53 3.41 -5.13 5.39
C ASP A 53 2.79 -6.09 4.38
N ALA A 54 2.49 -7.30 4.82
CA ALA A 54 1.92 -8.36 3.99
C ALA A 54 0.61 -8.92 4.57
N GLY A 55 0.02 -8.25 5.57
CA GLY A 55 -1.15 -8.74 6.29
C GLY A 55 -2.41 -8.84 5.43
N GLN A 56 -2.47 -8.11 4.32
CA GLN A 56 -3.63 -8.06 3.42
C GLN A 56 -3.46 -8.88 2.12
N ILE A 57 -2.43 -9.70 1.98
CA ILE A 57 -2.26 -10.56 0.79
C ILE A 57 -3.43 -11.54 0.65
N GLY A 58 -3.85 -12.16 1.75
CA GLY A 58 -4.94 -13.15 1.76
C GLY A 58 -4.61 -14.38 0.92
N SER A 59 -5.57 -14.84 0.11
CA SER A 59 -5.41 -15.98 -0.80
C SER A 59 -4.48 -15.72 -1.99
N GLY A 60 -3.91 -14.52 -2.10
CA GLY A 60 -2.93 -14.16 -3.10
C GLY A 60 -3.36 -12.99 -4.00
N TYR A 61 -2.59 -12.81 -5.07
CA TYR A 61 -2.81 -11.75 -6.03
C TYR A 61 -4.16 -11.88 -6.75
N GLY A 62 -4.84 -10.76 -6.97
CA GLY A 62 -6.16 -10.72 -7.63
C GLY A 62 -7.31 -11.27 -6.79
N GLN A 63 -7.04 -11.79 -5.59
CA GLN A 63 -8.05 -12.32 -4.67
C GLN A 63 -8.33 -11.30 -3.56
N PRO A 64 -9.56 -10.75 -3.45
CA PRO A 64 -9.91 -9.78 -2.42
C PRO A 64 -9.89 -10.41 -1.02
N THR A 65 -9.53 -9.64 0.01
CA THR A 65 -9.72 -10.05 1.41
C THR A 65 -11.03 -9.50 1.94
N ARG A 66 -11.60 -10.13 2.98
CA ARG A 66 -12.80 -9.59 3.66
C ARG A 66 -12.56 -8.17 4.18
N GLN A 67 -11.37 -7.92 4.70
CA GLN A 67 -10.95 -6.61 5.19
C GLN A 67 -10.85 -5.60 4.04
N ALA A 68 -10.33 -5.99 2.88
CA ALA A 68 -10.30 -5.13 1.69
C ALA A 68 -11.71 -4.79 1.22
N VAL A 69 -12.63 -5.76 1.16
CA VAL A 69 -14.05 -5.51 0.81
C VAL A 69 -14.72 -4.55 1.79
N ALA A 70 -14.49 -4.75 3.09
CA ALA A 70 -15.01 -3.85 4.14
C ALA A 70 -14.43 -2.43 4.00
N ALA A 71 -13.13 -2.31 3.73
CA ALA A 71 -12.46 -1.03 3.53
C ALA A 71 -13.00 -0.28 2.29
N ILE A 72 -13.23 -1.00 1.18
CA ILE A 72 -13.82 -0.44 -0.05
C ILE A 72 -15.20 0.12 0.25
N ARG A 73 -16.06 -0.66 0.91
CA ARG A 73 -17.42 -0.23 1.26
C ARG A 73 -17.40 1.00 2.16
N LEU A 74 -16.61 0.97 3.23
CA LEU A 74 -16.52 2.08 4.17
C LEU A 74 -16.08 3.37 3.46
N VAL A 75 -15.01 3.34 2.68
CA VAL A 75 -14.47 4.53 2.00
C VAL A 75 -15.41 5.03 0.90
N ALA A 76 -16.09 4.13 0.18
CA ALA A 76 -17.11 4.51 -0.79
C ALA A 76 -18.32 5.19 -0.12
N GLU A 77 -18.76 4.68 1.03
CA GLU A 77 -19.94 5.19 1.75
C GLU A 77 -19.65 6.49 2.50
N THR A 78 -18.44 6.68 3.04
CA THR A 78 -18.11 7.86 3.86
C THR A 78 -17.43 8.98 3.09
N GLU A 79 -16.58 8.66 2.12
CA GLU A 79 -15.74 9.63 1.40
C GLU A 79 -16.08 9.75 -0.09
N ALA A 80 -17.01 8.94 -0.60
CA ALA A 80 -17.33 8.82 -2.03
C ALA A 80 -16.10 8.52 -2.92
N ILE A 81 -15.10 7.82 -2.36
CA ILE A 81 -13.89 7.38 -3.07
C ILE A 81 -14.01 5.89 -3.38
N LEU A 82 -13.86 5.52 -4.64
CA LEU A 82 -13.91 4.13 -5.08
C LEU A 82 -12.52 3.50 -5.05
N LEU A 83 -12.36 2.48 -4.22
CA LEU A 83 -11.16 1.65 -4.15
C LEU A 83 -11.40 0.34 -4.91
N ASP A 84 -10.34 -0.21 -5.49
CA ASP A 84 -10.34 -1.50 -6.18
C ASP A 84 -10.01 -2.66 -5.23
N PRO A 85 -10.46 -3.89 -5.52
CA PRO A 85 -10.31 -5.03 -4.62
C PRO A 85 -8.96 -5.74 -4.71
N VAL A 86 -8.11 -5.39 -5.68
CA VAL A 86 -6.80 -6.02 -5.91
C VAL A 86 -5.68 -5.24 -5.23
N TYR A 87 -5.73 -3.90 -5.25
CA TYR A 87 -4.65 -3.03 -4.77
C TYR A 87 -5.11 -2.07 -3.68
N THR A 88 -5.88 -1.04 -4.05
CA THR A 88 -6.15 0.10 -3.17
C THR A 88 -7.05 -0.26 -2.00
N GLY A 89 -7.95 -1.23 -2.16
CA GLY A 89 -8.73 -1.82 -1.07
C GLY A 89 -7.87 -2.57 -0.06
N LYS A 90 -6.88 -3.35 -0.53
CA LYS A 90 -5.91 -4.03 0.36
C LYS A 90 -5.01 -3.02 1.07
N ALA A 91 -4.54 -1.99 0.37
CA ALA A 91 -3.73 -0.93 0.95
C ALA A 91 -4.51 -0.16 2.03
N MET A 92 -5.77 0.17 1.78
CA MET A 92 -6.64 0.83 2.75
C MET A 92 -6.95 -0.06 3.95
N ALA A 93 -7.22 -1.35 3.73
CA ALA A 93 -7.39 -2.31 4.83
C ALA A 93 -6.14 -2.41 5.71
N GLY A 94 -4.94 -2.40 5.11
CA GLY A 94 -3.67 -2.36 5.84
C GLY A 94 -3.52 -1.07 6.65
N LEU A 95 -3.86 0.09 6.08
CA LEU A 95 -3.88 1.35 6.79
C LEU A 95 -4.82 1.32 8.02
N MET A 96 -6.03 0.79 7.84
CA MET A 96 -7.00 0.63 8.92
C MET A 96 -6.47 -0.31 10.02
N ASP A 97 -5.82 -1.43 9.66
CA ASP A 97 -5.15 -2.31 10.63
C ASP A 97 -4.08 -1.56 11.43
N PHE A 98 -3.24 -0.75 10.77
CA PHE A 98 -2.19 -0.01 11.47
C PHE A 98 -2.73 1.01 12.47
N VAL A 99 -3.86 1.65 12.15
CA VAL A 99 -4.53 2.57 13.07
C VAL A 99 -5.11 1.80 14.26
N GLN A 100 -5.83 0.70 14.00
CA GLN A 100 -6.46 -0.11 15.05
C GLN A 100 -5.44 -0.75 15.99
N THR A 101 -4.31 -1.22 15.46
CA THR A 101 -3.24 -1.88 16.21
C THR A 101 -2.19 -0.92 16.76
N GLN A 102 -2.38 0.40 16.58
CA GLN A 102 -1.46 1.44 17.03
C GLN A 102 -0.02 1.28 16.50
N LYS A 103 0.14 0.62 15.35
CA LYS A 103 1.44 0.53 14.63
C LYS A 103 1.83 1.86 13.98
N LEU A 104 0.90 2.80 13.87
CA LEU A 104 1.14 4.19 13.49
C LEU A 104 0.99 5.10 14.71
N ASN A 105 1.88 6.08 14.84
CA ASN A 105 1.81 7.06 15.92
C ASN A 105 0.54 7.90 15.75
N MET A 106 -0.35 7.81 16.74
CA MET A 106 -1.58 8.60 16.80
C MET A 106 -1.26 10.10 16.74
N GLY A 107 -2.09 10.87 16.03
CA GLY A 107 -1.92 12.31 15.85
C GLY A 107 -0.99 12.74 14.71
N LYS A 108 -0.38 11.80 13.97
CA LYS A 108 0.36 12.12 12.74
C LYS A 108 -0.58 12.21 11.54
N ARG A 109 -0.27 13.12 10.61
CA ARG A 109 -0.93 13.18 9.29
C ARG A 109 -0.48 12.02 8.42
N ILE A 110 -1.42 11.35 7.78
CA ILE A 110 -1.19 10.23 6.88
C ILE A 110 -1.64 10.63 5.49
N LEU A 111 -0.76 10.45 4.50
CA LEU A 111 -1.12 10.55 3.08
C LEU A 111 -1.37 9.13 2.56
N PHE A 112 -2.62 8.84 2.19
CA PHE A 112 -2.93 7.62 1.44
C PHE A 112 -2.71 7.87 -0.05
N TRP A 113 -1.84 7.08 -0.68
CA TRP A 113 -1.63 7.16 -2.12
C TRP A 113 -2.63 6.27 -2.85
N HIS A 114 -3.70 6.89 -3.33
CA HIS A 114 -4.69 6.21 -4.16
C HIS A 114 -4.11 5.97 -5.57
N THR A 115 -3.48 4.81 -5.80
CA THR A 115 -2.86 4.49 -7.10
C THR A 115 -3.86 4.32 -8.24
N GLY A 116 -5.15 4.19 -7.92
CA GLY A 116 -6.20 3.84 -8.88
C GLY A 116 -6.13 2.36 -9.28
N ALA A 117 -7.19 1.91 -9.94
CA ALA A 117 -7.24 0.75 -10.84
C ALA A 117 -8.68 0.67 -11.38
N ASP A 118 -8.84 0.47 -12.70
CA ASP A 118 -10.16 0.31 -13.32
C ASP A 118 -10.52 -1.17 -13.48
N VAL A 119 -10.62 -1.87 -12.34
CA VAL A 119 -10.94 -3.31 -12.30
C VAL A 119 -12.17 -3.63 -11.45
N LEU A 120 -12.83 -2.61 -10.88
CA LEU A 120 -13.92 -2.80 -9.92
C LEU A 120 -15.10 -3.59 -10.50
N SER A 121 -15.44 -3.33 -11.77
CA SER A 121 -16.57 -3.97 -12.47
C SER A 121 -16.42 -5.50 -12.57
N ALA A 122 -15.19 -6.00 -12.67
CA ALA A 122 -14.90 -7.43 -12.76
C ALA A 122 -15.15 -8.21 -11.46
N TYR A 123 -15.31 -7.51 -10.32
CA TYR A 123 -15.44 -8.11 -8.98
C TYR A 123 -16.79 -7.85 -8.32
N THR A 124 -17.81 -7.52 -9.12
CA THR A 124 -19.14 -7.15 -8.60
C THR A 124 -19.72 -8.22 -7.67
N SER A 125 -19.52 -9.51 -7.96
CA SER A 125 -20.01 -10.60 -7.11
C SER A 125 -19.38 -10.64 -5.71
N ASP A 126 -18.09 -10.31 -5.61
CA ASP A 126 -17.34 -10.34 -4.35
C ASP A 126 -17.66 -9.12 -3.47
N LEU A 127 -18.09 -8.03 -4.10
CA LEU A 127 -18.42 -6.80 -3.42
C LEU A 127 -19.88 -6.74 -2.98
N VAL A 128 -20.80 -7.34 -3.74
CA VAL A 128 -22.26 -7.24 -3.50
C VAL A 128 -22.80 -8.36 -2.60
N ARG A 129 -22.14 -9.52 -2.52
CA ARG A 129 -22.59 -10.62 -1.64
C ARG A 129 -22.15 -10.42 -0.19
N SER A 130 -23.11 -10.20 0.70
CA SER A 130 -23.00 -10.30 2.15
C SER A 130 -23.89 -11.43 2.67
#